data_AF-A0A957FZM1-F1
#
_entry.id   AF-A0A957FZM1-F1
#
_cell.length_a   1.000
_cell.length_b   1.000
_cell.length_c   1.000
_cell.angle_alpha   90.00
_cell.angle_beta   90.00
_cell.angle_gamma   90.00
#
_symmetry.space_group_name_H-M   'P 1'
#
loop_
_entity.id
_entity.type
_entity.pdbx_description
1 polymer ?
#
loop_
_entity_poly.entity_id
_entity_poly.type
_entity_poly.pdbx_seq_one_letter_code
_entity_poly.pdbx_strand_id
1 'polypeptide(L)'
;PSPPEREVRLYQASYLLRDYGFEMEELPCSQAGNLPLDRDAKLAWAELNLRDRPVELNQAHKQELLRVPGIGHKSADTILNARRQGKLREVNHLRQLGIKTKRMTPYILLDGQQPESELQQRRLFFL
;
A
#
# COMPACT_ATOMS: atom_id res chain seq x y z
N PRO A 1 -32.71 5.71 -1.28
CA PRO A 1 -31.39 6.35 -1.19
C PRO A 1 -30.30 5.37 -0.74
N SER A 2 -29.16 5.36 -1.41
CA SER A 2 -27.98 4.57 -1.01
C SER A 2 -27.26 5.27 0.16
N PRO A 3 -26.72 4.54 1.16
CA PRO A 3 -25.94 5.15 2.24
C PRO A 3 -24.75 5.95 1.69
N PRO A 4 -24.44 7.16 2.21
CA PRO A 4 -23.34 8.01 1.74
C PRO A 4 -21.98 7.29 1.72
N GLU A 5 -21.77 6.35 2.64
CA GLU A 5 -20.55 5.55 2.70
C GLU A 5 -20.37 4.70 1.44
N ARG A 6 -21.46 4.21 0.85
CA ARG A 6 -21.41 3.44 -0.41
C ARG A 6 -20.94 4.31 -1.57
N GLU A 7 -21.37 5.56 -1.65
CA GLU A 7 -20.93 6.50 -2.70
C GLU A 7 -19.43 6.75 -2.59
N VAL A 8 -18.92 6.98 -1.38
CA VAL A 8 -17.48 7.13 -1.13
C VAL A 8 -16.72 5.87 -1.57
N ARG A 9 -17.25 4.67 -1.32
CA ARG A 9 -16.62 3.42 -1.77
C ARG A 9 -16.60 3.26 -3.28
N LEU A 10 -17.68 3.58 -3.96
CA LEU A 10 -17.73 3.54 -5.42
C LEU A 10 -16.72 4.52 -6.04
N TYR A 11 -16.58 5.71 -5.46
CA TYR A 11 -15.55 6.66 -5.89
C TYR A 11 -14.14 6.10 -5.70
N GLN A 12 -13.83 5.53 -4.53
CA GLN A 12 -12.54 4.88 -4.26
C GLN A 12 -12.25 3.75 -5.25
N ALA A 13 -13.25 2.90 -5.52
CA ALA A 13 -13.12 1.82 -6.51
C ALA A 13 -12.79 2.37 -7.90
N SER A 14 -13.56 3.38 -8.35
CA SER A 14 -13.34 4.02 -9.64
C SER A 14 -11.95 4.62 -9.77
N TYR A 15 -11.39 5.13 -8.67
CA TYR A 15 -10.04 5.67 -8.61
C TYR A 15 -8.99 4.54 -8.72
N LEU A 16 -9.21 3.40 -8.07
CA LEU A 16 -8.30 2.25 -8.20
C LEU A 16 -8.29 1.69 -9.62
N LEU A 17 -9.46 1.57 -10.25
CA LEU A 17 -9.58 1.08 -11.63
C LEU A 17 -8.86 2.04 -12.61
N ARG A 18 -9.21 3.33 -12.58
CA ARG A 18 -8.69 4.31 -13.57
C ARG A 18 -7.24 4.69 -13.33
N ASP A 19 -6.88 4.96 -12.08
CA ASP A 19 -5.59 5.59 -11.77
C ASP A 19 -4.56 4.57 -11.29
N TYR A 20 -4.95 3.42 -10.74
CA TYR A 20 -4.01 2.43 -10.20
C TYR A 20 -3.94 1.15 -11.03
N GLY A 21 -4.72 1.05 -12.12
CA GLY A 21 -4.73 -0.10 -13.01
C GLY A 21 -5.19 -1.38 -12.30
N PHE A 22 -6.13 -1.25 -11.36
CA PHE A 22 -6.84 -2.41 -10.83
C PHE A 22 -7.84 -2.92 -11.86
N GLU A 23 -7.98 -4.23 -11.93
CA GLU A 23 -9.09 -4.87 -12.63
C GLU A 23 -10.30 -5.04 -11.69
N MET A 24 -11.48 -5.22 -12.26
CA MET A 24 -12.72 -5.34 -11.48
C MET A 24 -12.68 -6.54 -10.54
N GLU A 25 -12.09 -7.65 -10.98
CA GLU A 25 -11.93 -8.90 -10.26
C GLU A 25 -10.95 -8.79 -9.08
N GLU A 26 -10.07 -7.78 -9.10
CA GLU A 26 -9.15 -7.50 -8.01
C GLU A 26 -9.82 -6.69 -6.89
N LEU A 27 -11.00 -6.12 -7.12
CA LEU A 27 -11.66 -5.35 -6.07
C LEU A 27 -12.13 -6.29 -4.94
N PRO A 28 -11.91 -5.94 -3.65
CA PRO A 28 -12.21 -6.80 -2.52
C PRO A 28 -13.71 -6.79 -2.18
N CYS A 29 -14.56 -7.18 -3.12
CA CYS A 29 -15.99 -7.26 -2.95
C CYS A 29 -16.37 -8.47 -2.08
N SER A 30 -17.40 -8.31 -1.25
CA SER A 30 -18.03 -9.43 -0.55
C SER A 30 -18.78 -10.34 -1.52
N GLN A 31 -19.26 -11.50 -1.04
CA GLN A 31 -20.12 -12.39 -1.83
C GLN A 31 -21.38 -11.69 -2.36
N ALA A 32 -21.86 -10.66 -1.68
CA ALA A 32 -22.98 -9.83 -2.11
C ALA A 32 -22.57 -8.71 -3.09
N GLY A 33 -21.35 -8.72 -3.63
CA GLY A 33 -20.84 -7.74 -4.60
C GLY A 33 -20.53 -6.36 -4.03
N ASN A 34 -20.49 -6.20 -2.70
CA ASN A 34 -20.29 -4.89 -2.07
C ASN A 34 -18.85 -4.72 -1.58
N LEU A 35 -18.29 -3.52 -1.74
CA LEU A 35 -17.02 -3.14 -1.13
C LEU A 35 -17.16 -3.04 0.40
N PRO A 36 -16.11 -3.38 1.17
CA PRO A 36 -16.11 -3.25 2.62
C PRO A 36 -16.23 -1.78 3.01
N LEU A 37 -17.09 -1.48 4.00
CA LEU A 37 -17.33 -0.12 4.47
C LEU A 37 -16.35 0.31 5.57
N ASP A 38 -15.73 -0.64 6.25
CA ASP A 38 -14.86 -0.47 7.43
C ASP A 38 -13.37 -0.29 7.11
N ARG A 39 -12.93 -0.71 5.91
CA ARG A 39 -11.50 -0.72 5.51
C ARG A 39 -11.30 -0.25 4.08
N ASP A 40 -10.26 0.56 3.83
CA ASP A 40 -9.91 1.04 2.49
C ASP A 40 -9.71 -0.13 1.51
N ALA A 41 -10.21 0.02 0.27
CA ALA A 41 -10.21 -1.08 -0.70
C ALA A 41 -8.80 -1.53 -1.10
N LYS A 42 -7.85 -0.60 -1.21
CA LYS A 42 -6.46 -0.93 -1.53
C LYS A 42 -5.77 -1.65 -0.37
N LEU A 43 -6.05 -1.23 0.86
CA LEU A 43 -5.56 -1.90 2.06
C LEU A 43 -6.15 -3.32 2.18
N ALA A 44 -7.44 -3.49 1.94
CA ALA A 44 -8.09 -4.80 1.99
C ALA A 44 -7.52 -5.77 0.93
N TRP A 45 -7.25 -5.28 -0.28
CA TRP A 45 -6.57 -6.07 -1.29
C TRP A 45 -5.14 -6.45 -0.88
N ALA A 46 -4.37 -5.50 -0.35
CA ALA A 46 -2.99 -5.74 0.05
C ALA A 46 -2.88 -6.76 1.20
N GLU A 47 -3.83 -6.77 2.13
CA GLU A 47 -3.86 -7.76 3.20
C GLU A 47 -4.02 -9.19 2.66
N LEU A 48 -4.75 -9.37 1.56
CA LEU A 48 -4.97 -10.69 0.96
C LEU A 48 -3.85 -11.10 -0.01
N ASN A 49 -3.13 -10.14 -0.60
CA ASN A 49 -2.23 -10.40 -1.72
C ASN A 49 -0.74 -10.14 -1.42
N LEU A 50 -0.43 -9.18 -0.55
CA LEU A 50 0.94 -8.74 -0.28
C LEU A 50 1.45 -9.15 1.10
N ARG A 51 0.59 -9.64 1.99
CA ARG A 51 0.97 -10.05 3.36
C ARG A 51 2.06 -11.11 3.36
N ASP A 52 1.88 -12.15 2.57
CA ASP A 52 2.83 -13.27 2.43
C ASP A 52 3.77 -13.10 1.22
N ARG A 53 3.55 -12.04 0.43
CA ARG A 53 4.29 -11.73 -0.80
C ARG A 53 4.62 -10.23 -0.86
N PRO A 54 5.43 -9.72 0.08
CA PRO A 54 5.72 -8.30 0.17
C PRO A 54 6.50 -7.80 -1.06
N VAL A 55 6.30 -6.53 -1.41
CA VAL A 55 6.90 -5.90 -2.59
C VAL A 55 8.29 -5.35 -2.26
N GLU A 56 9.34 -5.84 -2.94
CA GLU A 56 10.70 -5.31 -2.82
C GLU A 56 10.83 -3.96 -3.54
N LEU A 57 10.93 -2.87 -2.76
CA LEU A 57 10.89 -1.51 -3.31
C LEU A 57 12.10 -1.17 -4.19
N ASN A 58 13.23 -1.86 -4.02
CA ASN A 58 14.41 -1.63 -4.87
C ASN A 58 14.29 -2.29 -6.24
N GLN A 59 13.34 -3.20 -6.45
CA GLN A 59 13.22 -4.01 -7.68
C GLN A 59 11.89 -3.78 -8.40
N ALA A 60 10.80 -3.64 -7.66
CA ALA A 60 9.43 -3.57 -8.17
C ALA A 60 9.22 -2.53 -9.28
N HIS A 61 8.39 -2.85 -10.27
CA HIS A 61 7.97 -1.90 -11.30
C HIS A 61 6.96 -0.89 -10.73
N LYS A 62 6.72 0.22 -11.46
CA LYS A 62 5.79 1.27 -11.02
C LYS A 62 4.40 0.72 -10.68
N GLN A 63 3.90 -0.22 -11.48
CA GLN A 63 2.59 -0.84 -11.27
C GLN A 63 2.52 -1.63 -9.96
N GLU A 64 3.56 -2.39 -9.62
CA GLU A 64 3.64 -3.12 -8.35
C GLU A 64 3.72 -2.16 -7.15
N LEU A 65 4.51 -1.09 -7.27
CA LEU A 65 4.56 -0.04 -6.25
C LEU A 65 3.18 0.59 -6.02
N LEU A 66 2.42 0.82 -7.10
CA LEU A 66 1.06 1.32 -7.03
C LEU A 66 0.07 0.34 -6.40
N ARG A 67 0.42 -0.93 -6.17
CA ARG A 67 -0.44 -1.85 -5.40
C ARG A 67 -0.28 -1.68 -3.90
N VAL A 68 0.83 -1.14 -3.42
CA VAL A 68 1.14 -0.98 -1.99
C VAL A 68 0.30 0.14 -1.35
N PRO A 69 -0.37 -0.11 -0.20
CA PRO A 69 -1.12 0.92 0.52
C PRO A 69 -0.22 2.09 0.93
N GLY A 70 -0.66 3.33 0.68
CA GLY A 70 0.13 4.53 1.00
C GLY A 70 1.16 4.94 -0.07
N ILE A 71 1.36 4.15 -1.13
CA ILE A 71 2.11 4.57 -2.32
C ILE A 71 1.12 5.02 -3.40
N GLY A 72 1.15 6.31 -3.73
CA GLY A 72 0.49 6.87 -4.92
C GLY A 72 1.50 7.15 -6.04
N HIS A 73 1.05 7.66 -7.19
CA HIS A 73 1.90 7.98 -8.34
C HIS A 73 3.15 8.79 -7.99
N LYS A 74 2.98 9.89 -7.26
CA LYS A 74 4.09 10.74 -6.82
C LYS A 74 5.10 9.95 -5.97
N SER A 75 4.62 9.18 -4.99
CA SER A 75 5.49 8.36 -4.13
C SER A 75 6.19 7.25 -4.91
N ALA A 76 5.51 6.62 -5.86
CA ALA A 76 6.09 5.60 -6.73
C ALA A 76 7.23 6.21 -7.58
N ASP A 77 7.01 7.38 -8.18
CA ASP A 77 8.03 8.08 -8.95
C ASP A 77 9.22 8.50 -8.07
N THR A 78 8.96 8.98 -6.84
CA THR A 78 10.00 9.30 -5.86
C THR A 78 10.83 8.07 -5.50
N ILE A 79 10.21 6.91 -5.26
CA ILE A 79 10.91 5.64 -4.96
C ILE A 79 11.78 5.20 -6.15
N LEU A 80 11.21 5.22 -7.36
CA LEU A 80 11.93 4.85 -8.58
C LEU A 80 13.17 5.72 -8.82
N ASN A 81 13.07 7.01 -8.53
CA ASN A 81 14.20 7.92 -8.65
C ASN A 81 15.23 7.70 -7.53
N ALA A 82 14.79 7.57 -6.28
CA ALA A 82 15.68 7.39 -5.14
C ALA A 82 16.52 6.10 -5.25
N ARG A 83 15.90 4.98 -5.64
CA ARG A 83 16.60 3.69 -5.73
C ARG A 83 17.69 3.64 -6.82
N ARG A 84 17.69 4.57 -7.76
CA ARG A 84 18.77 4.75 -8.75
C ARG A 84 20.01 5.41 -8.14
N GLN A 85 19.83 6.21 -7.09
CA GLN A 85 20.90 6.93 -6.39
C GLN A 85 21.51 6.07 -5.27
N GLY A 86 20.74 5.14 -4.71
CA GLY A 86 21.20 4.21 -3.71
C GLY A 86 20.07 3.33 -3.20
N LYS A 87 20.41 2.17 -2.63
CA LYS A 87 19.41 1.23 -2.13
C LYS A 87 18.63 1.79 -0.93
N LEU A 88 17.32 1.60 -0.95
CA LEU A 88 16.43 1.83 0.18
C LEU A 88 16.55 0.64 1.15
N ARG A 89 17.12 0.86 2.33
CA ARG A 89 17.37 -0.20 3.33
C ARG A 89 16.54 -0.03 4.60
N GLU A 90 16.16 1.20 4.91
CA GLU A 90 15.46 1.53 6.15
C GLU A 90 14.20 2.35 5.89
N VAL A 91 13.20 2.18 6.74
CA VAL A 91 11.94 2.96 6.69
C VAL A 91 12.22 4.46 6.75
N ASN A 92 13.26 4.88 7.46
CA ASN A 92 13.64 6.29 7.55
C ASN A 92 14.04 6.91 6.21
N HIS A 93 14.59 6.13 5.27
CA HIS A 93 14.85 6.64 3.92
C HIS A 93 13.54 7.06 3.23
N LEU A 94 12.47 6.26 3.39
CA LEU A 94 11.15 6.60 2.84
C LEU A 94 10.55 7.84 3.51
N ARG A 95 10.71 7.97 4.84
CA ARG A 95 10.23 9.15 5.58
C ARG A 95 10.94 10.43 5.15
N GLN A 96 12.26 10.37 4.92
CA GLN A 96 13.05 11.50 4.42
C GLN A 96 12.62 11.92 3.00
N LEU A 97 12.11 10.98 2.21
CA LEU A 97 11.50 11.24 0.90
C LEU A 97 10.05 11.78 1.00
N GLY A 98 9.53 12.04 2.20
CA GLY A 98 8.18 12.55 2.43
C GLY A 98 7.08 11.49 2.29
N ILE A 99 7.43 10.20 2.30
CA ILE A 99 6.48 9.09 2.10
C ILE A 99 5.94 8.63 3.45
N LYS A 100 4.60 8.51 3.57
CA LYS A 100 3.93 8.03 4.79
C LYS A 100 4.04 6.51 4.88
N THR A 101 4.74 5.99 5.89
CA THR A 101 5.11 4.56 5.94
C THR A 101 4.16 3.68 6.76
N LYS A 102 3.36 4.25 7.66
CA LYS A 102 2.54 3.50 8.65
C LYS A 102 1.67 2.39 8.05
N ARG A 103 1.15 2.56 6.84
CA ARG A 103 0.26 1.58 6.18
C ARG A 103 0.98 0.62 5.23
N MET A 104 2.24 0.87 4.86
CA MET A 104 2.96 0.04 3.87
C MET A 104 3.92 -0.96 4.50
N THR A 105 4.43 -0.72 5.71
CA THR A 105 5.48 -1.55 6.30
C THR A 105 5.19 -3.05 6.33
N PRO A 106 3.95 -3.54 6.53
CA PRO A 106 3.68 -4.98 6.47
C PRO A 106 3.76 -5.58 5.06
N TYR A 107 3.77 -4.77 4.01
CA TYR A 107 3.58 -5.19 2.61
C TYR A 107 4.79 -4.93 1.72
N ILE A 108 5.92 -4.52 2.30
CA ILE A 108 7.13 -4.14 1.54
C ILE A 108 8.37 -4.84 2.08
N LEU A 109 9.37 -4.96 1.21
CA LEU A 109 10.75 -5.26 1.59
C LEU A 109 11.65 -4.08 1.20
N LEU A 110 12.71 -3.92 1.98
CA LEU A 110 13.80 -2.97 1.77
C LEU A 110 15.12 -3.75 1.76
N ASP A 111 15.68 -3.97 0.57
CA ASP A 111 16.93 -4.72 0.37
C ASP A 111 16.85 -6.14 0.96
N GLY A 112 15.71 -6.80 0.73
CA GLY A 112 15.43 -8.16 1.18
C GLY A 112 14.90 -8.28 2.60
N GLN A 113 14.78 -7.19 3.35
CA GLN A 113 14.32 -7.19 4.74
C GLN A 113 12.95 -6.55 4.88
N GLN A 114 12.07 -7.19 5.65
CA GLN A 114 10.80 -6.58 6.01
C GLN A 114 11.05 -5.55 7.11
N PRO A 115 10.68 -4.29 6.91
CA PRO A 115 10.84 -3.28 7.95
C PRO A 115 9.94 -3.59 9.14
N GLU A 116 10.49 -3.40 10.35
CA GLU A 116 9.70 -3.54 11.56
C GLU A 116 8.46 -2.62 11.51
N SER A 117 7.31 -3.18 11.89
CA SER A 117 6.10 -2.38 11.99
C SER A 117 6.21 -1.41 13.18
N GLU A 118 5.77 -0.16 13.00
CA GLU A 118 5.71 0.83 14.11
C GLU A 118 4.91 0.30 15.32
N LEU A 119 3.97 -0.64 15.11
CA LEU A 119 3.21 -1.29 16.17
C LEU A 119 4.05 -2.28 17.01
N GLN A 120 5.01 -2.98 16.40
CA GLN A 120 5.96 -3.84 17.11
C GLN A 120 7.01 -3.00 17.85
N GLN A 121 7.50 -1.92 17.23
CA GLN A 121 8.48 -1.02 17.85
C GLN A 121 7.94 -0.34 19.11
N ARG A 122 6.69 0.13 19.09
CA ARG A 122 6.04 0.69 20.28
C ARG A 122 5.87 -0.34 21.40
N ARG A 123 5.80 -1.64 21.09
CA ARG A 123 5.62 -2.70 22.09
C ARG A 123 6.94 -3.07 22.78
N LEU A 124 8.07 -2.91 22.10
CA LEU A 124 9.42 -3.12 22.64
C LEU A 124 9.91 -1.98 23.55
N PHE A 125 9.45 -0.74 23.32
CA PHE A 125 9.84 0.42 24.13
C PHE A 125 9.16 0.52 25.52
N PHE A 126 8.21 -0.36 25.83
CA PHE A 126 7.51 -0.41 27.12
C PHE A 126 7.85 -1.67 27.95
N LEU A 127 8.95 -2.35 27.62
CA LEU A 127 9.54 -3.46 28.38
C LEU A 127 10.96 -3.07 28.82
#